data_AF-A0AAN0VHY5-F1
#
_entry.id   AF-A0AAN0VHY5-F1
#
_cell.length_a   1.000
_cell.length_b   1.000
_cell.length_c   1.000
_cell.angle_alpha   90.00
_cell.angle_beta   90.00
_cell.angle_gamma   90.00
#
_symmetry.space_group_name_H-M   'P 1'
#
loop_
_entity.id
_entity.type
_entity.pdbx_description
1 polymer ?
#
loop_
_entity_poly.entity_id
_entity_poly.type
_entity_poly.pdbx_seq_one_letter_code
_entity_poly.pdbx_strand_id
1 'polypeptide(L)'
;MSTRPLRRLGLRSVQSFLQHGPARVFRETALGYDPRFASLGPHVRLKGYWQSEKFFKAFEDKIREDLQFLTPPSAQNQALLEQITSHTAVSLHVRRGDYVTNPMANAHHGTCDLGYYKAAIDYIAGHMQEAPVFYIFSDDIAWVKHNLIPQYETVFVDINDDATNYEDLRLMSSCRHHIIANSSFSWWGAWLNSHPEKIIVAPKNWYADPAARNPDMLPQSWITC
;
A
#
# COMPACT_ATOMS: atom_id res chain seq x y z
N MET A 1 19.54 -2.84 64.54
CA MET A 1 19.73 -1.56 63.82
C MET A 1 20.15 -1.85 62.39
N SER A 2 19.19 -1.93 61.47
CA SER A 2 19.44 -1.97 60.03
C SER A 2 18.10 -1.78 59.31
N THR A 3 17.86 -0.58 58.80
CA THR A 3 16.88 -0.32 57.76
C THR A 3 17.49 0.73 56.82
N ARG A 4 17.79 0.30 55.59
CA ARG A 4 18.29 1.16 54.51
C ARG A 4 17.19 2.14 54.09
N PRO A 5 17.51 3.40 53.75
CA PRO A 5 16.50 4.31 53.21
C PRO A 5 16.15 3.89 51.77
N LEU A 6 14.85 3.85 51.48
CA LEU A 6 14.29 3.72 50.14
C LEU A 6 14.82 4.85 49.26
N ARG A 7 15.61 4.50 48.24
CA ARG A 7 15.88 5.38 47.09
C ARG A 7 14.53 5.66 46.42
N ARG A 8 13.99 6.86 46.60
CA ARG A 8 12.98 7.40 45.69
C ARG A 8 13.61 7.47 44.30
N LEU A 9 13.25 6.52 43.44
CA LEU A 9 13.40 6.66 41.99
C LEU A 9 12.63 7.92 41.60
N GLY A 10 13.37 8.99 41.31
CA GLY A 10 12.83 10.18 40.71
C GLY A 10 12.31 9.85 39.33
N LEU A 11 11.01 9.61 39.21
CA LEU A 11 10.29 9.68 37.95
C LEU A 11 10.39 11.12 37.45
N ARG A 12 11.37 11.38 36.57
CA ARG A 12 11.35 12.59 35.75
C ARG A 12 10.22 12.45 34.73
N SER A 13 9.35 13.47 34.75
CA SER A 13 8.40 13.90 33.72
C SER A 13 7.34 12.90 33.25
N VAL A 14 6.23 12.81 34.00
CA VAL A 14 4.90 12.70 33.42
C VAL A 14 4.20 14.04 33.61
N GLN A 15 4.69 15.08 32.93
CA GLN A 15 4.10 16.42 33.01
C GLN A 15 4.19 17.21 31.70
N SER A 16 4.26 16.55 30.54
CA SER A 16 4.22 17.24 29.23
C SER A 16 2.99 16.94 28.38
N PHE A 17 2.13 15.99 28.74
CA PHE A 17 0.91 15.71 27.94
C PHE A 17 -0.28 16.65 28.22
N LEU A 18 -0.17 17.57 29.18
CA LEU A 18 -1.26 18.46 29.60
C LEU A 18 -0.96 19.97 29.43
N GLN A 19 0.13 20.34 28.75
CA GLN A 19 0.47 21.76 28.55
C GLN A 19 -0.14 22.39 27.29
N HIS A 20 -0.87 21.61 26.49
CA HIS A 20 -1.47 22.13 25.26
C HIS A 20 -2.99 22.08 25.41
N GLY A 21 -3.65 23.21 25.18
CA GLY A 21 -5.11 23.31 25.10
C GLY A 21 -5.69 22.33 24.07
N PRO A 22 -7.02 22.22 23.94
CA PRO A 22 -7.64 21.23 23.05
C PRO A 22 -7.02 21.31 21.66
N ALA A 23 -6.40 20.21 21.21
CA ALA A 23 -5.65 20.17 19.96
C ALA A 23 -6.54 20.68 18.81
N ARG A 24 -6.05 21.70 18.10
CA ARG A 24 -6.74 22.23 16.92
C ARG A 24 -6.98 21.08 15.95
N VAL A 25 -8.23 20.86 15.56
CA VAL A 25 -8.59 19.80 14.62
C VAL A 25 -8.50 20.35 13.21
N PHE A 26 -7.62 19.79 12.39
CA PHE A 26 -7.56 20.07 10.97
C PHE A 26 -8.25 18.94 10.21
N ARG A 27 -9.26 19.29 9.41
CA ARG A 27 -10.11 18.34 8.71
C ARG A 27 -9.81 18.39 7.23
N GLU A 28 -9.64 17.21 6.64
CA GLU A 28 -9.59 17.07 5.20
C GLU A 28 -10.93 17.54 4.61
N THR A 29 -10.86 18.46 3.64
CA THR A 29 -12.05 19.04 2.99
C THR A 29 -12.33 18.43 1.61
N ALA A 30 -11.33 17.77 1.02
CA ALA A 30 -11.40 17.06 -0.25
C ALA A 30 -10.33 15.96 -0.24
N LEU A 31 -10.51 14.90 -1.04
CA LEU A 31 -9.61 13.73 -1.03
C LEU A 31 -8.20 14.01 -1.60
N GLY A 32 -7.98 15.15 -2.27
CA GLY A 32 -6.68 15.55 -2.81
C GLY A 32 -5.76 16.24 -1.81
N TYR A 33 -4.56 16.60 -2.27
CA TYR A 33 -3.59 17.32 -1.45
C TYR A 33 -4.10 18.71 -1.08
N ASP A 34 -4.06 19.01 0.21
CA ASP A 34 -4.43 20.32 0.74
C ASP A 34 -3.16 21.12 1.06
N PRO A 35 -2.85 22.20 0.31
CA PRO A 35 -1.65 22.98 0.52
C PRO A 35 -1.60 23.66 1.90
N ARG A 36 -2.74 23.83 2.58
CA ARG A 36 -2.80 24.35 3.96
C ARG A 36 -2.10 23.42 4.94
N PHE A 37 -1.93 22.13 4.59
CA PHE A 37 -1.19 21.16 5.39
C PHE A 37 0.25 21.61 5.67
N ALA A 38 0.92 22.20 4.69
CA ALA A 38 2.31 22.66 4.82
C ALA A 38 2.46 23.81 5.85
N SER A 39 1.38 24.50 6.18
CA SER A 39 1.36 25.62 7.15
C SER A 39 0.90 25.18 8.55
N LEU A 40 0.71 23.87 8.79
CA LEU A 40 0.32 23.38 10.09
C LEU A 40 1.50 23.47 11.08
N GLY A 41 1.26 24.11 12.22
CA GLY A 41 2.17 24.09 13.36
C GLY A 41 2.04 22.80 14.19
N PRO A 42 2.79 22.70 15.31
CA PRO A 42 2.71 21.55 16.19
C PRO A 42 1.33 21.44 16.88
N HIS A 43 1.04 20.26 17.45
CA HIS A 43 -0.17 20.00 18.24
C HIS A 43 -1.50 20.12 17.48
N VAL A 44 -1.51 19.71 16.20
CA VAL A 44 -2.72 19.59 15.38
C VAL A 44 -3.17 18.14 15.33
N ARG A 45 -4.46 17.90 15.52
CA ARG A 45 -5.08 16.59 15.25
C ARG A 45 -5.65 16.58 13.84
N LEU A 46 -5.13 15.70 13.00
CA LEU A 46 -5.62 15.46 11.65
C LEU A 46 -6.88 14.58 11.70
N LYS A 47 -7.92 14.93 10.93
CA LYS A 47 -9.12 14.11 10.72
C LYS A 47 -9.47 14.04 9.23
N GLY A 48 -9.35 12.86 8.64
CA GLY A 48 -9.52 12.64 7.21
C GLY A 48 -8.84 11.35 6.77
N TYR A 49 -8.83 11.08 5.47
CA TYR A 49 -8.17 9.92 4.87
C TYR A 49 -6.70 10.21 4.49
N TRP A 50 -6.38 11.43 4.07
CA TRP A 50 -5.02 11.88 3.74
C TRP A 50 -4.35 11.04 2.63
N GLN A 51 -5.14 10.69 1.61
CA GLN A 51 -4.75 9.74 0.54
C GLN A 51 -3.92 10.40 -0.57
N SER A 52 -2.75 10.93 -0.22
CA SER A 52 -1.81 11.47 -1.21
C SER A 52 -0.39 11.42 -0.65
N GLU A 53 0.57 10.94 -1.44
CA GLU A 53 1.97 10.92 -1.03
C GLU A 53 2.54 12.31 -0.75
N LYS A 54 1.97 13.37 -1.34
CA LYS A 54 2.42 14.76 -1.15
C LYS A 54 2.39 15.20 0.32
N PHE A 55 1.58 14.56 1.17
CA PHE A 55 1.57 14.84 2.62
C PHE A 55 2.82 14.36 3.33
N PHE A 56 3.50 13.35 2.80
CA PHE A 56 4.58 12.65 3.50
C PHE A 56 5.81 12.36 2.63
N LYS A 57 5.83 12.80 1.37
CA LYS A 57 6.92 12.55 0.41
C LYS A 57 8.29 13.00 0.93
N ALA A 58 8.34 14.13 1.66
CA ALA A 58 9.57 14.63 2.27
C ALA A 58 10.17 13.71 3.34
N PHE A 59 9.41 12.71 3.81
CA PHE A 59 9.80 11.73 4.82
C PHE A 59 9.82 10.31 4.25
N GLU A 60 9.93 10.15 2.93
CA GLU A 60 9.77 8.83 2.31
C GLU A 60 10.76 7.79 2.83
N ASP A 61 12.02 8.17 3.01
CA ASP A 61 13.06 7.28 3.53
C ASP A 61 12.75 6.86 4.97
N LYS A 62 12.28 7.81 5.78
CA LYS A 62 11.90 7.54 7.17
C LYS A 62 10.70 6.61 7.25
N ILE A 63 9.70 6.80 6.40
CA ILE A 63 8.51 5.95 6.36
C ILE A 63 8.87 4.55 5.89
N ARG A 64 9.74 4.41 4.89
CA ARG A 64 10.21 3.09 4.44
C ARG A 64 11.05 2.39 5.52
N GLU A 65 11.81 3.13 6.31
CA GLU A 65 12.50 2.59 7.49
C GLU A 65 11.51 2.12 8.57
N ASP A 66 10.51 2.94 8.90
CA ASP A 66 9.54 2.66 9.95
C ASP A 66 8.57 1.52 9.60
N LEU A 67 8.28 1.32 8.31
CA LEU A 67 7.37 0.30 7.81
C LEU A 67 8.08 -0.99 7.38
N GLN A 68 9.31 -1.24 7.85
CA GLN A 68 9.99 -2.51 7.63
C GLN A 68 9.33 -3.65 8.41
N PHE A 69 9.33 -4.84 7.80
CA PHE A 69 8.84 -6.06 8.43
C PHE A 69 9.87 -6.58 9.45
N LEU A 70 9.58 -6.39 10.74
CA LEU A 70 10.47 -6.82 11.82
C LEU A 70 10.39 -8.32 12.12
N THR A 71 9.26 -8.94 11.80
CA THR A 71 9.08 -10.38 11.97
C THR A 71 9.73 -11.13 10.80
N PRO A 72 10.40 -12.26 11.05
CA PRO A 72 10.85 -13.12 9.97
C PRO A 72 9.63 -13.71 9.23
N PRO A 73 9.73 -13.91 7.90
CA PRO A 73 8.66 -14.54 7.13
C PRO A 73 8.49 -16.02 7.55
N SER A 74 7.30 -16.57 7.30
CA SER A 74 7.11 -18.02 7.38
C SER A 74 7.97 -18.75 6.35
N ALA A 75 8.21 -20.05 6.52
CA ALA A 75 9.01 -20.82 5.56
C ALA A 75 8.45 -20.75 4.12
N GLN A 76 7.12 -20.72 3.97
CA GLN A 76 6.47 -20.60 2.66
C GLN A 76 6.68 -19.21 2.04
N ASN A 77 6.54 -18.14 2.83
CA ASN A 77 6.80 -16.77 2.37
C ASN A 77 8.28 -16.54 2.07
N GLN A 78 9.20 -17.13 2.85
CA GLN A 78 10.64 -17.08 2.61
C GLN A 78 10.98 -17.72 1.25
N ALA A 79 10.41 -18.88 0.94
CA ALA A 79 10.61 -19.53 -0.35
C ALA A 79 10.10 -18.68 -1.53
N LEU A 80 8.95 -18.01 -1.37
CA LEU A 80 8.45 -17.08 -2.39
C LEU A 80 9.34 -15.84 -2.53
N LEU A 81 9.86 -15.29 -1.44
CA LEU A 81 10.81 -14.17 -1.51
C LEU A 81 12.08 -14.53 -2.29
N GLU A 82 12.63 -15.72 -2.05
CA GLU A 82 13.79 -16.22 -2.81
C GLU A 82 13.49 -16.29 -4.30
N GLN A 83 12.31 -16.76 -4.70
CA GLN A 83 11.88 -16.75 -6.10
C GLN A 83 11.65 -15.33 -6.64
N ILE A 84 11.00 -14.45 -5.89
CA ILE A 84 10.74 -13.07 -6.31
C ILE A 84 12.06 -12.33 -6.57
N THR A 85 13.08 -12.59 -5.75
CA THR A 85 14.39 -11.93 -5.86
C THR A 85 15.30 -12.51 -6.93
N SER A 86 15.02 -13.71 -7.46
CA SER A 86 15.87 -14.35 -8.47
C SER A 86 15.49 -14.00 -9.92
N HIS A 87 14.41 -13.26 -10.15
CA HIS A 87 13.93 -12.90 -11.49
C HIS A 87 13.37 -11.48 -11.54
N THR A 88 12.96 -11.03 -12.73
CA THR A 88 12.15 -9.81 -12.88
C THR A 88 10.70 -10.08 -12.45
N ALA A 89 10.46 -9.99 -11.14
CA ALA A 89 9.15 -10.21 -10.53
C ALA A 89 8.24 -8.98 -10.62
N VAL A 90 6.97 -9.22 -10.97
CA VAL A 90 5.91 -8.20 -11.06
C VAL A 90 4.77 -8.59 -10.12
N SER A 91 4.47 -7.77 -9.13
CA SER A 91 3.25 -8.00 -8.33
C SER A 91 2.04 -7.54 -9.11
N LEU A 92 1.01 -8.38 -9.25
CA LEU A 92 -0.28 -8.01 -9.81
C LEU A 92 -1.35 -8.22 -8.76
N HIS A 93 -2.01 -7.14 -8.33
CA HIS A 93 -3.08 -7.24 -7.33
C HIS A 93 -4.45 -7.09 -7.99
N VAL A 94 -5.35 -8.03 -7.69
CA VAL A 94 -6.76 -7.98 -8.09
C VAL A 94 -7.63 -7.83 -6.84
N ARG A 95 -8.27 -6.67 -6.69
CA ARG A 95 -9.22 -6.41 -5.59
C ARG A 95 -10.65 -6.66 -6.03
N ARG A 96 -11.36 -7.57 -5.35
CA ARG A 96 -12.76 -7.91 -5.64
C ARG A 96 -13.63 -8.02 -4.40
N GLY A 97 -13.25 -8.84 -3.43
CA GLY A 97 -14.04 -9.25 -2.25
C GLY A 97 -15.30 -8.41 -1.95
N ASP A 98 -15.16 -7.40 -1.10
CA ASP A 98 -16.26 -6.49 -0.75
C ASP A 98 -16.68 -5.57 -1.90
N TYR A 99 -15.78 -5.25 -2.83
CA TYR A 99 -16.07 -4.42 -4.00
C TYR A 99 -17.07 -5.08 -4.96
N VAL A 100 -17.25 -6.40 -4.90
CA VAL A 100 -18.24 -7.16 -5.68
C VAL A 100 -19.44 -7.55 -4.82
N THR A 101 -19.20 -7.92 -3.55
CA THR A 101 -20.23 -8.48 -2.68
C THR A 101 -21.04 -7.41 -1.91
N ASN A 102 -20.50 -6.21 -1.72
CA ASN A 102 -21.17 -5.09 -1.05
C ASN A 102 -21.60 -4.03 -2.08
N PRO A 103 -22.91 -3.82 -2.30
CA PRO A 103 -23.41 -2.85 -3.27
C PRO A 103 -22.94 -1.41 -3.03
N MET A 104 -22.75 -0.99 -1.77
CA MET A 104 -22.26 0.36 -1.45
C MET A 104 -20.78 0.51 -1.82
N ALA A 105 -19.96 -0.51 -1.52
CA ALA A 105 -18.56 -0.51 -1.91
C ALA A 105 -18.41 -0.55 -3.43
N ASN A 106 -19.23 -1.37 -4.11
CA ASN A 106 -19.24 -1.43 -5.57
C ASN A 106 -19.62 -0.09 -6.21
N ALA A 107 -20.68 0.56 -5.72
CA ALA A 107 -21.12 1.85 -6.25
C ALA A 107 -20.06 2.97 -6.05
N HIS A 108 -19.28 2.89 -4.97
CA HIS A 108 -18.25 3.89 -4.68
C HIS A 108 -16.93 3.61 -5.40
N HIS A 109 -16.38 2.41 -5.27
CA HIS A 109 -15.05 2.06 -5.79
C HIS A 109 -15.09 1.42 -7.17
N GLY A 110 -16.10 0.60 -7.46
CA GLY A 110 -16.09 -0.29 -8.61
C GLY A 110 -14.95 -1.31 -8.57
N THR A 111 -14.76 -2.03 -9.67
CA THR A 111 -13.65 -2.99 -9.85
C THR A 111 -12.89 -2.68 -11.12
N CYS A 112 -11.58 -2.92 -11.12
CA CYS A 112 -10.80 -2.89 -12.35
C CYS A 112 -11.21 -4.06 -13.25
N ASP A 113 -11.42 -3.80 -14.54
CA ASP A 113 -11.83 -4.81 -15.51
C ASP A 113 -10.64 -5.62 -16.07
N LEU A 114 -10.93 -6.71 -16.79
CA LEU A 114 -9.91 -7.54 -17.43
C LEU A 114 -9.14 -6.80 -18.54
N GLY A 115 -9.74 -5.78 -19.16
CA GLY A 115 -9.10 -4.95 -20.17
C GLY A 115 -7.95 -4.13 -19.59
N TYR A 116 -8.17 -3.56 -18.40
CA TYR A 116 -7.12 -2.90 -17.61
C TYR A 116 -5.95 -3.85 -17.32
N TYR A 117 -6.23 -5.03 -16.74
CA TYR A 117 -5.15 -5.96 -16.39
C TYR A 117 -4.38 -6.42 -17.63
N LYS A 118 -5.07 -6.69 -18.75
CA LYS A 118 -4.43 -7.03 -20.01
C LYS A 118 -3.51 -5.90 -20.48
N ALA A 119 -3.99 -4.66 -20.53
CA ALA A 119 -3.20 -3.51 -20.96
C ALA A 119 -1.99 -3.27 -20.05
N ALA A 120 -2.14 -3.44 -18.73
CA ALA A 120 -1.07 -3.27 -17.77
C ALA A 120 0.02 -4.37 -17.90
N ILE A 121 -0.39 -5.62 -18.10
CA ILE A 121 0.52 -6.75 -18.37
C ILE A 121 1.30 -6.49 -19.66
N ASP A 122 0.61 -6.12 -20.74
CA ASP A 122 1.23 -5.82 -22.03
C ASP A 122 2.21 -4.63 -21.92
N TYR A 123 1.85 -3.59 -21.15
CA TYR A 123 2.71 -2.44 -20.91
C TYR A 123 4.00 -2.83 -20.19
N ILE A 124 3.91 -3.52 -19.05
CA ILE A 124 5.13 -3.91 -18.30
C ILE A 124 6.00 -4.83 -19.14
N ALA A 125 5.42 -5.89 -19.71
CA ALA A 125 6.19 -6.86 -20.48
C ALA A 125 6.87 -6.22 -21.70
N GLY A 126 6.23 -5.25 -22.36
CA GLY A 126 6.82 -4.51 -23.48
C GLY A 126 8.00 -3.59 -23.10
N HIS A 127 8.20 -3.30 -21.80
CA HIS A 127 9.32 -2.50 -21.30
C HIS A 127 10.43 -3.33 -20.67
N MET A 128 10.31 -4.66 -20.63
CA MET A 128 11.31 -5.55 -20.05
C MET A 128 12.22 -6.17 -21.11
N GLN A 129 13.48 -6.37 -20.76
CA GLN A 129 14.44 -7.10 -21.61
C GLN A 129 14.23 -8.62 -21.50
N GLU A 130 13.82 -9.09 -20.33
CA GLU A 130 13.55 -10.49 -20.01
C GLU A 130 12.05 -10.67 -19.76
N ALA A 131 11.53 -11.87 -20.01
CA ALA A 131 10.14 -12.17 -19.70
C ALA A 131 9.89 -12.05 -18.18
N PRO A 132 8.94 -11.20 -17.74
CA PRO A 132 8.63 -11.07 -16.33
C PRO A 132 7.85 -12.28 -15.79
N VAL A 133 7.97 -12.52 -14.49
CA VAL A 133 7.12 -13.46 -13.75
C VAL A 133 6.09 -12.66 -12.96
N PHE A 134 4.81 -12.97 -13.14
CA PHE A 134 3.72 -12.29 -12.45
C PHE A 134 3.34 -13.03 -11.18
N TYR A 135 3.46 -12.36 -10.04
CA TYR A 135 2.97 -12.85 -8.75
C TYR A 135 1.61 -12.21 -8.50
N ILE A 136 0.55 -13.01 -8.58
CA ILE A 136 -0.82 -12.51 -8.49
C ILE A 136 -1.37 -12.67 -7.08
N PHE A 137 -1.80 -11.55 -6.50
CA PHE A 137 -2.40 -11.43 -5.17
C PHE A 137 -3.87 -11.03 -5.32
N SER A 138 -4.76 -11.63 -4.54
CA SER A 138 -6.17 -11.27 -4.57
C SER A 138 -6.91 -11.72 -3.31
N ASP A 139 -7.93 -10.96 -2.92
CA ASP A 139 -8.95 -11.38 -1.96
C ASP A 139 -10.02 -12.31 -2.56
N ASP A 140 -9.90 -12.64 -3.86
CA ASP A 140 -10.75 -13.59 -4.59
C ASP A 140 -9.90 -14.38 -5.62
N ILE A 141 -8.89 -15.09 -5.12
CA ILE A 141 -7.90 -15.78 -5.96
C ILE A 141 -8.52 -16.88 -6.85
N ALA A 142 -9.62 -17.50 -6.41
CA ALA A 142 -10.35 -18.49 -7.18
C ALA A 142 -10.94 -17.87 -8.46
N TRP A 143 -11.53 -16.67 -8.35
CA TRP A 143 -12.01 -15.94 -9.53
C TRP A 143 -10.87 -15.57 -10.47
N VAL A 144 -9.74 -15.11 -9.93
CA VAL A 144 -8.57 -14.74 -10.75
C VAL A 144 -8.07 -15.95 -11.56
N LYS A 145 -7.87 -17.11 -10.91
CA LYS A 145 -7.43 -18.35 -11.58
C LYS A 145 -8.34 -18.75 -12.75
N HIS A 146 -9.62 -18.37 -12.71
CA HIS A 146 -10.59 -18.67 -13.77
C HIS A 146 -10.69 -17.60 -14.87
N ASN A 147 -10.40 -16.33 -14.55
CA ASN A 147 -10.72 -15.19 -15.43
C ASN A 147 -9.49 -14.43 -15.94
N LEU A 148 -8.36 -14.50 -15.24
CA LEU A 148 -7.12 -13.79 -15.60
C LEU A 148 -6.00 -14.81 -15.75
N ILE A 149 -5.76 -15.20 -17.00
CA ILE A 149 -4.70 -16.15 -17.38
C ILE A 149 -3.72 -15.41 -18.29
N PRO A 150 -2.65 -14.81 -17.74
CA PRO A 150 -1.64 -14.13 -18.53
C PRO A 150 -0.91 -15.11 -19.46
N GLN A 151 -0.41 -14.61 -20.58
CA GLN A 151 0.47 -15.34 -21.50
C GLN A 151 1.93 -15.43 -21.00
N TYR A 152 2.17 -15.13 -19.72
CA TYR A 152 3.47 -15.06 -19.07
C TYR A 152 3.49 -16.00 -17.87
N GLU A 153 4.68 -16.37 -17.42
CA GLU A 153 4.83 -17.16 -16.19
C GLU A 153 4.13 -16.45 -15.03
N THR A 154 3.31 -17.22 -14.31
CA THR A 154 2.40 -16.68 -13.32
C THR A 154 2.41 -17.57 -12.07
N VAL A 155 2.57 -16.93 -10.92
CA VAL A 155 2.48 -17.55 -9.59
C VAL A 155 1.27 -16.94 -8.88
N PHE A 156 0.26 -17.74 -8.58
CA PHE A 156 -0.86 -17.31 -7.74
C PHE A 156 -0.47 -17.43 -6.27
N VAL A 157 -0.39 -16.29 -5.57
CA VAL A 157 -0.05 -16.26 -4.14
C VAL A 157 -1.33 -16.48 -3.34
N ASP A 158 -1.44 -17.68 -2.78
CA ASP A 158 -2.64 -18.20 -2.10
C ASP A 158 -2.24 -18.96 -0.82
N ILE A 159 -1.32 -18.36 -0.06
CA ILE A 159 -0.72 -18.95 1.15
C ILE A 159 -0.95 -18.11 2.40
N ASN A 160 -1.50 -16.91 2.24
CA ASN A 160 -1.74 -15.93 3.30
C ASN A 160 -3.24 -15.61 3.40
N ASP A 161 -3.68 -15.13 4.55
CA ASP A 161 -5.06 -14.77 4.84
C ASP A 161 -5.15 -13.38 5.49
N ASP A 162 -6.34 -12.99 5.95
CA ASP A 162 -6.54 -11.69 6.61
C ASP A 162 -5.67 -11.48 7.86
N ALA A 163 -5.29 -12.56 8.56
CA ALA A 163 -4.42 -12.48 9.72
C ALA A 163 -2.94 -12.35 9.35
N THR A 164 -2.55 -12.80 8.16
CA THR A 164 -1.17 -12.76 7.65
C THR A 164 -0.98 -11.87 6.42
N ASN A 165 -1.93 -10.98 6.10
CA ASN A 165 -1.87 -10.09 4.92
C ASN A 165 -0.63 -9.19 4.87
N TYR A 166 0.05 -8.96 6.00
CA TYR A 166 1.33 -8.25 6.01
C TYR A 166 2.43 -9.03 5.26
N GLU A 167 2.32 -10.36 5.14
CA GLU A 167 3.22 -11.17 4.31
C GLU A 167 2.96 -10.93 2.81
N ASP A 168 1.71 -10.77 2.38
CA ASP A 168 1.41 -10.35 1.00
C ASP A 168 2.00 -8.96 0.72
N LEU A 169 1.90 -8.04 1.68
CA LEU A 169 2.53 -6.73 1.56
C LEU A 169 4.07 -6.86 1.46
N ARG A 170 4.68 -7.76 2.24
CA ARG A 170 6.12 -8.08 2.18
C ARG A 170 6.51 -8.59 0.79
N LEU A 171 5.81 -9.59 0.27
CA LEU A 171 6.06 -10.16 -1.04
C LEU A 171 5.86 -9.13 -2.16
N MET A 172 4.75 -8.40 -2.14
CA MET A 172 4.47 -7.34 -3.12
C MET A 172 5.57 -6.28 -3.11
N SER A 173 5.94 -5.76 -1.94
CA SER A 173 7.00 -4.72 -1.83
C SER A 173 8.40 -5.20 -2.24
N SER A 174 8.60 -6.52 -2.32
CA SER A 174 9.84 -7.14 -2.78
C SER A 174 9.88 -7.37 -4.29
N CYS A 175 8.74 -7.27 -4.99
CA CYS A 175 8.69 -7.34 -6.45
C CYS A 175 9.32 -6.09 -7.07
N ARG A 176 9.92 -6.22 -8.26
CA ARG A 176 10.60 -5.11 -8.94
C ARG A 176 9.62 -4.12 -9.57
N HIS A 177 8.51 -4.61 -10.13
CA HIS A 177 7.47 -3.80 -10.78
C HIS A 177 6.09 -4.18 -10.23
N HIS A 178 5.07 -3.36 -10.51
CA HIS A 178 3.74 -3.53 -9.92
C HIS A 178 2.62 -3.17 -10.90
N ILE A 179 1.57 -3.99 -10.88
CA ILE A 179 0.24 -3.69 -11.40
C ILE A 179 -0.70 -3.67 -10.20
N ILE A 180 -1.23 -2.51 -9.87
CA ILE A 180 -2.05 -2.34 -8.66
C ILE A 180 -3.54 -2.34 -9.01
N ALA A 181 -4.39 -2.63 -8.02
CA ALA A 181 -5.82 -2.33 -8.12
C ALA A 181 -6.10 -0.91 -7.57
N ASN A 182 -7.35 -0.46 -7.67
CA ASN A 182 -7.90 0.70 -6.96
C ASN A 182 -8.03 0.42 -5.44
N SER A 183 -6.92 0.03 -4.81
CA SER A 183 -6.84 -0.44 -3.44
C SER A 183 -5.61 0.15 -2.75
N SER A 184 -5.79 0.68 -1.54
CA SER A 184 -4.69 1.18 -0.71
C SER A 184 -3.69 0.08 -0.35
N PHE A 185 -4.11 -1.19 -0.35
CA PHE A 185 -3.25 -2.32 -0.03
C PHE A 185 -2.15 -2.49 -1.09
N SER A 186 -2.53 -2.59 -2.37
CA SER A 186 -1.55 -2.63 -3.47
C SER A 186 -0.84 -1.30 -3.70
N TRP A 187 -1.47 -0.18 -3.35
CA TRP A 187 -0.81 1.13 -3.37
C TRP A 187 0.40 1.14 -2.44
N TRP A 188 0.23 0.68 -1.18
CA TRP A 188 1.34 0.59 -0.22
C TRP A 188 2.37 -0.46 -0.61
N GLY A 189 1.94 -1.61 -1.15
CA GLY A 189 2.87 -2.62 -1.67
C GLY A 189 3.81 -2.06 -2.73
N ALA A 190 3.28 -1.28 -3.67
CA ALA A 190 4.06 -0.63 -4.71
C ALA A 190 4.89 0.56 -4.22
N TRP A 191 4.36 1.37 -3.29
CA TRP A 191 5.04 2.56 -2.78
C TRP A 191 6.24 2.24 -1.86
N LEU A 192 6.13 1.16 -1.08
CA LEU A 192 7.19 0.67 -0.20
C LEU A 192 8.38 0.09 -0.96
N ASN A 193 8.18 -0.40 -2.19
CA ASN A 193 9.27 -0.82 -3.05
C ASN A 193 10.20 0.38 -3.33
N SER A 194 11.46 0.30 -2.88
CA SER A 194 12.47 1.34 -3.07
C SER A 194 13.25 1.21 -4.37
N HIS A 195 13.01 0.19 -5.19
CA HIS A 195 13.73 -0.03 -6.45
C HIS A 195 13.61 1.20 -7.36
N PRO A 196 14.73 1.75 -7.88
CA PRO A 196 14.73 3.00 -8.63
C PRO A 196 14.12 2.84 -10.03
N GLU A 197 14.28 1.68 -10.66
CA GLU A 197 13.77 1.39 -12.01
C GLU A 197 12.38 0.75 -12.01
N LYS A 198 11.67 0.79 -10.88
CA LYS A 198 10.34 0.18 -10.79
C LYS A 198 9.37 0.85 -11.75
N ILE A 199 8.50 0.05 -12.32
CA ILE A 199 7.37 0.49 -13.13
C ILE A 199 6.13 0.14 -12.33
N ILE A 200 5.26 1.11 -12.13
CA ILE A 200 4.00 0.92 -11.42
C ILE A 200 2.88 1.33 -12.38
N VAL A 201 2.03 0.37 -12.72
CA VAL A 201 0.82 0.59 -13.51
C VAL A 201 -0.38 0.55 -12.57
N ALA A 202 -1.21 1.58 -12.66
CA ALA A 202 -2.39 1.77 -11.84
C ALA A 202 -3.64 1.98 -12.72
N PRO A 203 -4.85 1.71 -12.22
CA PRO A 203 -6.06 1.96 -12.98
C PRO A 203 -6.26 3.46 -13.15
N LYS A 204 -6.66 3.89 -14.35
CA LYS A 204 -7.01 5.29 -14.61
C LYS A 204 -8.16 5.79 -13.72
N ASN A 205 -9.12 4.92 -13.41
CA ASN A 205 -10.26 5.25 -12.56
C ASN A 205 -10.07 4.59 -11.19
N TRP A 206 -9.95 5.41 -10.15
CA TRP A 206 -9.85 4.92 -8.76
C TRP A 206 -11.22 4.70 -8.10
N TYR A 207 -12.21 5.50 -8.51
CA TYR A 207 -13.59 5.45 -7.98
C TYR A 207 -14.57 5.25 -9.14
N ALA A 208 -15.66 4.53 -8.88
CA ALA A 208 -16.81 4.44 -9.77
C ALA A 208 -17.77 5.61 -9.58
N ASP A 209 -17.85 6.14 -8.35
CA ASP A 209 -18.66 7.32 -8.03
C ASP A 209 -18.03 8.58 -8.67
N PRO A 210 -18.72 9.25 -9.61
CA PRO A 210 -18.20 10.45 -10.26
C PRO A 210 -18.06 11.65 -9.32
N ALA A 211 -18.73 11.63 -8.15
CA ALA A 211 -18.55 12.66 -7.12
C ALA A 211 -17.27 12.44 -6.31
N ALA A 212 -16.76 11.21 -6.26
CA ALA A 212 -15.50 10.88 -5.60
C ALA A 212 -14.32 11.12 -6.56
N ARG A 213 -13.54 12.15 -6.27
CA ARG A 213 -12.34 12.45 -7.05
C ARG A 213 -11.18 12.83 -6.15
N ASN A 214 -10.07 12.10 -6.33
CA ASN A 214 -8.79 12.43 -5.74
C ASN A 214 -7.76 12.59 -6.88
N PRO A 215 -7.40 13.83 -7.26
CA PRO A 215 -6.41 14.06 -8.32
C PRO A 215 -4.97 13.70 -7.90
N ASP A 216 -4.72 13.49 -6.62
CA ASP A 216 -3.39 13.24 -6.03
C ASP A 216 -3.26 11.82 -5.47
N MET A 217 -4.20 10.92 -5.80
CA MET A 217 -4.20 9.53 -5.34
C MET A 217 -2.95 8.78 -5.78
N LEU A 218 -2.54 8.99 -7.03
CA LEU A 218 -1.40 8.31 -7.63
C LEU A 218 -0.18 9.25 -7.65
N PRO A 219 1.00 8.80 -7.20
CA PRO A 219 2.25 9.48 -7.45
C PRO A 219 2.42 9.80 -8.94
N GLN A 220 3.01 10.96 -9.25
CA GLN A 220 3.13 11.45 -10.64
C GLN A 220 3.96 10.51 -11.53
N SER A 221 4.88 9.73 -10.95
CA SER A 221 5.71 8.78 -11.69
C SER A 221 4.99 7.49 -12.07
N TRP A 222 3.75 7.26 -11.59
CA TRP A 222 3.02 6.04 -11.87
C TRP A 222 2.27 6.14 -13.20
N ILE A 223 2.25 5.04 -13.94
CA ILE A 223 1.58 4.92 -15.23
C ILE A 223 0.12 4.57 -15.01
N THR A 224 -0.76 5.11 -15.84
CA THR A 224 -2.18 4.75 -15.82
C THR A 224 -2.58 4.05 -17.13
N CYS A 225 -3.36 2.98 -17.00
CA CYS A 225 -3.99 2.28 -18.10
C CYS A 225 -5.51 2.29 -17.95
#